data_AF-A0A8F5VR48-F1
#
_entry.id   AF-A0A8F5VR48-F1
#
_cell.length_a   1.000
_cell.length_b   1.000
_cell.length_c   1.000
_cell.angle_alpha   90.00
_cell.angle_beta   90.00
_cell.angle_gamma   90.00
#
_symmetry.space_group_name_H-M   'P 1'
#
loop_
_entity.id
_entity.type
_entity.pdbx_description
1 polymer ?
#
loop_
_entity_poly.entity_id
_entity_poly.type
_entity_poly.pdbx_seq_one_letter_code
_entity_poly.pdbx_strand_id
1 'polypeptide(L)' 'MIMTDNMTCCVCGKPAIGMQFLGCCVSAVCEDHAERFLLALVPGETMKSGTCTFVRYPDKN' A
#
# COMPACT_ATOMS: atom_id res chain seq x y z
N MET A 1 13.51 -3.04 -17.55
CA MET A 1 12.73 -1.84 -17.18
C MET A 1 11.93 -2.22 -15.94
N ILE A 2 12.35 -1.76 -14.75
CA ILE A 2 11.59 -2.02 -13.51
C ILE A 2 10.53 -0.93 -13.45
N MET A 3 9.27 -1.28 -13.71
CA MET A 3 8.15 -0.35 -13.67
C MET A 3 7.84 -0.01 -12.19
N THR A 4 8.50 1.03 -11.68
CA THR A 4 8.17 1.72 -10.43
C THR A 4 7.01 2.72 -10.64
N ASP A 5 5.94 2.30 -11.31
CA ASP A 5 4.83 3.21 -11.65
C ASP A 5 3.82 3.39 -10.49
N ASN A 6 3.79 2.46 -9.52
CA ASN A 6 2.86 2.50 -8.38
C ASN A 6 3.48 3.09 -7.09
N MET A 7 4.40 4.04 -7.20
CA MET A 7 5.06 4.69 -6.05
C MET A 7 4.30 5.91 -5.55
N THR A 8 3.15 6.26 -6.12
CA THR A 8 2.36 7.44 -5.72
C THR A 8 0.95 7.06 -5.30
N CYS A 9 0.44 7.75 -4.29
CA CYS A 9 -0.89 7.57 -3.75
C CYS A 9 -1.94 7.95 -4.81
N CYS A 10 -2.87 7.04 -5.07
CA CYS A 10 -3.96 7.27 -6.02
C CYS A 10 -4.91 8.41 -5.62
N VAL A 11 -4.88 8.85 -4.35
CA VAL A 11 -5.75 9.89 -3.82
C VAL A 11 -5.13 11.28 -3.93
N CYS A 12 -3.85 11.43 -3.55
CA CYS A 12 -3.20 12.75 -3.44
C CYS A 12 -1.85 12.87 -4.15
N GLY A 13 -1.35 11.81 -4.81
CA GLY A 13 -0.08 11.83 -5.54
C GLY A 13 1.19 11.80 -4.68
N LYS A 14 1.08 11.86 -3.34
CA LYS A 14 2.22 11.68 -2.41
C LYS A 14 2.86 10.31 -2.56
N PRO A 15 4.12 10.09 -2.13
CA PRO A 15 4.72 8.75 -2.15
C PRO A 15 3.85 7.72 -1.43
N ALA A 16 3.49 6.66 -2.14
CA ALA A 16 2.72 5.56 -1.60
C ALA A 16 3.61 4.73 -0.68
N ILE A 17 3.05 4.34 0.46
CA ILE A 17 3.69 3.48 1.45
C ILE A 17 3.38 2.01 1.19
N GLY A 18 2.35 1.73 0.41
CA GLY A 18 1.92 0.38 0.09
C GLY A 18 0.69 0.37 -0.80
N MET A 19 0.15 -0.82 -0.99
CA MET A 19 -1.12 -1.06 -1.67
C MET A 19 -2.13 -1.70 -0.72
N GLN A 20 -3.38 -1.30 -0.87
CA GLN A 20 -4.51 -1.94 -0.23
C GLN A 20 -5.48 -2.46 -1.29
N PHE A 21 -5.90 -3.70 -1.12
CA PHE A 21 -6.88 -4.40 -1.92
C PHE A 21 -8.13 -4.53 -1.06
N LEU A 22 -9.15 -3.74 -1.35
CA LEU A 22 -10.41 -3.70 -0.62
C LEU A 22 -11.48 -4.38 -1.48
N GLY A 23 -11.52 -5.71 -1.41
CA GLY A 23 -12.39 -6.52 -2.27
C GLY A 23 -11.92 -6.50 -3.72
N CYS A 24 -12.72 -5.93 -4.63
CA CYS A 24 -12.38 -5.83 -6.05
C CYS A 24 -11.49 -4.63 -6.41
N CYS A 25 -11.35 -3.67 -5.50
CA CYS A 25 -10.59 -2.44 -5.74
C CYS A 25 -9.16 -2.58 -5.23
N VAL A 26 -8.19 -2.10 -6.01
CA VAL A 26 -6.78 -1.99 -5.63
C VAL A 26 -6.34 -0.53 -5.76
N SER A 27 -5.70 -0.01 -4.71
CA SER A 27 -5.18 1.36 -4.69
C SER A 27 -3.84 1.43 -3.97
N ALA A 28 -2.89 2.16 -4.53
CA ALA A 28 -1.68 2.59 -3.84
C ALA A 28 -1.99 3.80 -2.96
N VAL A 29 -1.54 3.78 -1.71
CA VAL A 29 -1.91 4.79 -0.70
C VAL A 29 -0.69 5.26 0.08
N CYS A 30 -0.66 6.55 0.41
CA CYS A 30 0.34 7.14 1.31
C CYS A 30 -0.10 6.97 2.78
N GLU A 31 0.77 7.30 3.72
CA GLU A 31 0.49 7.20 5.16
C GLU A 31 -0.84 7.84 5.59
N ASP A 32 -1.16 9.00 4.99
CA ASP A 32 -2.38 9.76 5.28
C ASP A 32 -3.68 9.11 4.75
N HIS A 33 -3.60 8.33 3.67
CA HIS A 33 -4.75 7.69 3.02
C HIS A 33 -4.77 6.17 3.19
N ALA A 34 -3.80 5.63 3.93
CA ALA A 34 -3.68 4.22 4.20
C ALA A 34 -4.63 3.79 5.31
N GLU A 35 -5.25 2.63 5.12
CA GLU A 35 -5.99 2.00 6.21
C GLU A 35 -5.07 1.69 7.40
N ARG A 36 -5.62 1.78 8.61
CA ARG A 36 -4.88 1.51 9.87
C ARG A 36 -4.15 0.18 9.86
N PHE A 37 -4.74 -0.81 9.19
CA PHE A 37 -4.18 -2.12 8.97
C PHE A 37 -2.87 -2.10 8.19
N LEU A 38 -2.77 -1.29 7.13
CA LEU A 38 -1.55 -1.12 6.35
C LEU A 38 -0.48 -0.34 7.14
N LEU A 39 -0.90 0.64 7.94
CA LEU A 39 -0.02 1.42 8.81
C LEU A 39 0.60 0.58 9.94
N ALA A 40 -0.10 -0.44 10.41
CA ALA A 40 0.39 -1.37 11.43
C ALA A 40 1.39 -2.41 10.89
N LEU A 41 1.54 -2.53 9.56
CA LEU A 41 2.49 -3.46 8.95
C LEU A 41 3.90 -2.89 8.94
N VAL A 42 4.86 -3.78 9.17
CA VAL A 42 6.27 -3.45 8.97
C VAL A 42 6.61 -3.34 7.47
N PRO A 43 7.63 -2.55 7.08
CA PRO A 43 8.01 -2.41 5.68
C PRO A 43 8.34 -3.77 5.04
N GLY A 44 7.68 -4.07 3.91
CA GLY A 44 7.83 -5.34 3.18
C GLY A 44 6.86 -6.43 3.61
N GLU A 45 6.06 -6.20 4.65
CA GLU A 45 5.06 -7.17 5.11
C GLU A 45 3.76 -7.09 4.31
N THR A 46 3.06 -8.22 4.24
CA THR A 46 1.74 -8.32 3.64
C THR A 46 0.80 -9.01 4.61
N MET A 47 -0.36 -8.42 4.82
CA MET A 47 -1.42 -8.98 5.65
C MET A 47 -2.69 -9.18 4.83
N LYS A 48 -3.39 -10.28 5.13
CA LYS A 48 -4.71 -10.57 4.58
C LYS A 48 -5.72 -10.61 5.71
N SER A 49 -6.84 -9.92 5.52
CA SER A 49 -7.96 -9.89 6.47
C SER A 49 -9.26 -10.10 5.70
N GLY A 50 -9.78 -11.32 5.74
CA GLY A 50 -10.95 -11.73 4.95
C GLY A 50 -10.71 -11.54 3.45
N THR A 51 -11.55 -10.71 2.82
CA THR A 51 -11.45 -10.35 1.39
C THR A 51 -10.49 -9.19 1.13
N CYS A 52 -9.90 -8.59 2.17
CA CYS A 52 -9.00 -7.46 2.05
C CYS A 52 -7.53 -7.90 2.15
N THR A 53 -6.65 -7.32 1.34
CA THR A 53 -5.20 -7.55 1.40
C THR A 53 -4.48 -6.21 1.52
N PHE A 54 -3.48 -6.14 2.39
CA PHE A 54 -2.67 -4.95 2.64
C PHE A 54 -1.21 -5.32 2.42
N VAL A 55 -0.53 -4.59 1.54
CA VAL A 55 0.86 -4.84 1.14
C VAL A 55 1.67 -3.59 1.47
N ARG A 56 2.52 -3.65 2.49
CA ARG A 56 3.45 -2.56 2.82
C ARG A 56 4.69 -2.70 1.96
N TYR A 57 5.10 -1.62 1.29
CA TYR A 57 6.33 -1.65 0.50
C TYR A 57 7.56 -1.82 1.40
N PRO A 58 8.59 -2.54 0.94
CA PRO A 58 9.86 -2.62 1.65
C PRO A 58 10.50 -1.23 1.71
N ASP A 59 11.17 -0.94 2.82
CA ASP A 59 12.01 0.23 2.93
C ASP A 59 13.20 0.06 2.00
N LYS A 60 13.51 1.08 1.18
CA LYS A 60 14.68 1.04 0.30
C LYS A 60 15.93 1.32 1.13
N ASN A 61 16.37 0.33 1.91
CA ASN A 61 17.70 0.35 2.52
C ASN A 61 18.76 -0.12 1.51
#